data_AF-A0A8H5ZQZ5-F1
#
_entry.id   AF-A0A8H5ZQZ5-F1
#
_cell.length_a   1.000
_cell.length_b   1.000
_cell.length_c   1.000
_cell.angle_alpha   90.00
_cell.angle_beta   90.00
_cell.angle_gamma   90.00
#
_symmetry.space_group_name_H-M   'P 1'
#
loop_
_entity.id
_entity.type
_entity.pdbx_description
1 polymer ?
#
loop_
_entity_poly.entity_id
_entity_poly.type
_entity_poly.pdbx_seq_one_letter_code
_entity_poly.pdbx_strand_id
1 'polypeptide(L)'
;MKCFAVATVALAALTEVAQAHYIFQTLTANGAKGGLFQNIRPVPNNSPVTDLSDKNLRCNTNGNSGSGTTTVAVAAGSTVSFTADQAVYHQGPVSFYMSKASSAASSDGSGDWFKIKEIGPNFSSGQAVWDMSTTYSVTIPSQVSAGEYLLRIEQLGIHNPGSPPQFYISCAQIKVTGGGSGNPSPTTKIPGHVKSTDSGYTANIYSNFKSYVVPGPKVATF
;
A
#
# COMPACT_ATOMS: atom_id res chain seq x y z
N MET A 1 35.96 -16.99 -60.69
CA MET A 1 35.16 -17.98 -59.93
C MET A 1 34.86 -17.40 -58.55
N LYS A 2 33.56 -17.24 -58.26
CA LYS A 2 32.87 -17.23 -56.95
C LYS A 2 33.40 -16.34 -55.81
N CYS A 3 32.79 -15.16 -55.65
CA CYS A 3 32.72 -14.44 -54.38
C CYS A 3 31.71 -15.13 -53.46
N PHE A 4 32.12 -15.49 -52.24
CA PHE A 4 31.22 -15.89 -51.16
C PHE A 4 31.04 -14.68 -50.22
N ALA A 5 29.83 -14.15 -50.15
CA ALA A 5 29.44 -13.19 -49.12
C ALA A 5 28.89 -13.98 -47.91
N VAL A 6 29.55 -13.88 -46.77
CA VAL A 6 29.07 -14.41 -45.49
C VAL A 6 28.18 -13.34 -44.86
N ALA A 7 26.89 -13.63 -44.70
CA ALA A 7 25.95 -12.78 -43.98
C ALA A 7 25.94 -13.17 -42.50
N THR A 8 26.46 -12.30 -41.64
CA THR A 8 26.40 -12.45 -40.19
C THR A 8 25.07 -11.91 -39.68
N VAL A 9 24.18 -12.79 -39.21
CA VAL A 9 22.94 -12.38 -38.52
C VAL A 9 23.28 -12.13 -37.05
N ALA A 10 23.21 -10.88 -36.61
CA ALA A 10 23.34 -10.51 -35.20
C ALA A 10 21.99 -10.71 -34.49
N LEU A 11 21.92 -11.69 -33.59
CA LEU A 11 20.74 -11.94 -32.76
C LEU A 11 20.83 -11.06 -31.50
N ALA A 12 20.05 -9.98 -31.44
CA ALA A 12 19.93 -9.16 -30.24
C ALA A 12 19.05 -9.89 -29.22
N ALA A 13 19.64 -10.36 -28.11
CA ALA A 13 18.90 -10.89 -26.99
C ALA A 13 18.21 -9.74 -26.26
N LEU A 14 16.88 -9.66 -26.36
CA LEU A 14 16.07 -8.78 -25.52
C LEU A 14 15.96 -9.43 -24.13
N THR A 15 16.69 -8.90 -23.16
CA THR A 15 16.47 -9.24 -21.76
C THR A 15 15.22 -8.52 -21.27
N GLU A 16 14.10 -9.22 -21.21
CA GLU A 16 12.92 -8.74 -20.50
C GLU A 16 13.26 -8.69 -19.01
N VAL A 17 13.40 -7.48 -18.46
CA VAL A 17 13.47 -7.30 -17.01
C VAL A 17 12.05 -7.48 -16.48
N ALA A 18 11.68 -8.72 -16.15
CA ALA A 18 10.43 -8.98 -15.45
C ALA A 18 10.47 -8.24 -14.10
N GLN A 19 9.73 -7.13 -13.98
CA GLN A 19 9.67 -6.39 -12.73
C GLN A 19 8.72 -7.14 -11.79
N ALA A 20 9.30 -7.93 -10.87
CA ALA A 20 8.60 -8.86 -10.01
C ALA A 20 7.82 -8.24 -8.83
N HIS A 21 7.74 -6.89 -8.71
CA HIS A 21 7.14 -6.19 -7.57
C HIS A 21 6.55 -4.83 -7.99
N TYR A 22 5.86 -4.09 -7.13
CA TYR A 22 5.23 -2.80 -7.48
C TYR A 22 5.38 -1.75 -6.36
N ILE A 23 5.23 -0.48 -6.73
CA ILE A 23 5.30 0.68 -5.85
C ILE A 23 4.09 1.59 -6.09
N PHE A 24 3.34 1.91 -5.02
CA PHE A 24 2.29 2.94 -5.07
C PHE A 24 2.90 4.34 -5.11
N GLN A 25 3.15 4.84 -6.31
CA GLN A 25 4.03 5.99 -6.53
C GLN A 25 3.31 7.30 -6.92
N THR A 26 2.00 7.28 -7.16
CA THR A 26 1.20 8.48 -7.43
C THR A 26 -0.09 8.52 -6.64
N LEU A 27 -0.49 9.74 -6.24
CA LEU A 27 -1.71 10.01 -5.52
C LEU A 27 -2.65 10.85 -6.39
N THR A 28 -3.91 10.43 -6.54
CA THR A 28 -4.98 11.26 -7.09
C THR A 28 -5.80 11.82 -5.94
N ALA A 29 -5.86 13.15 -5.85
CA ALA A 29 -6.63 13.87 -4.84
C ALA A 29 -7.36 15.05 -5.51
N ASN A 30 -8.57 15.36 -5.04
CA ASN A 30 -9.41 16.44 -5.60
C ASN A 30 -9.60 16.33 -7.13
N GLY A 31 -9.72 15.10 -7.65
CA GLY A 31 -9.87 14.85 -9.09
C GLY A 31 -8.61 15.03 -9.94
N ALA A 32 -7.46 15.40 -9.34
CA ALA A 32 -6.20 15.59 -10.05
C ALA A 32 -5.16 14.53 -9.64
N LYS A 33 -4.53 13.89 -10.62
CA LYS A 33 -3.41 12.97 -10.41
C LYS A 33 -2.13 13.78 -10.19
N GLY A 34 -1.49 13.58 -9.04
CA GLY A 34 -0.19 14.19 -8.73
C GLY A 34 0.95 13.57 -9.55
N GLY A 35 2.08 14.28 -9.58
CA GLY A 35 3.34 13.78 -10.13
C GLY A 35 3.91 12.60 -9.35
N LEU A 36 4.94 11.97 -9.92
CA LEU A 36 5.68 10.88 -9.29
C LEU A 36 6.20 11.31 -7.91
N PHE A 37 5.76 10.60 -6.86
CA PHE A 37 6.08 10.88 -5.45
C PHE A 37 5.79 12.33 -4.99
N GLN A 38 4.94 13.08 -5.70
CA GLN A 38 4.65 14.48 -5.34
C GLN A 38 4.02 14.62 -3.96
N ASN A 39 3.15 13.67 -3.58
CA ASN A 39 2.48 13.63 -2.27
C ASN A 39 2.75 12.35 -1.49
N ILE A 40 3.58 11.46 -2.04
CA ILE A 40 3.91 10.15 -1.48
C ILE A 40 5.40 10.16 -1.17
N ARG A 41 5.78 9.65 0.00
CA ARG A 41 7.18 9.51 0.38
C ARG A 41 7.89 8.58 -0.63
N PRO A 42 8.98 9.04 -1.28
CA PRO A 42 9.72 8.20 -2.22
C PRO A 42 10.23 6.93 -1.56
N VAL A 43 10.15 5.81 -2.26
CA VAL A 43 10.75 4.54 -1.85
C VAL A 43 11.89 4.18 -2.82
N PRO A 44 13.01 3.63 -2.34
CA PRO A 44 14.21 3.47 -3.16
C PRO A 44 14.12 2.33 -4.18
N ASN A 45 13.28 1.33 -3.92
CA ASN A 45 13.07 0.17 -4.77
C ASN A 45 11.69 -0.44 -4.46
N ASN A 46 11.37 -1.50 -5.21
CA ASN A 46 10.12 -2.23 -5.12
C ASN A 46 10.19 -3.45 -4.17
N SER A 47 11.30 -3.64 -3.45
CA SER A 47 11.44 -4.77 -2.52
C SER A 47 10.42 -4.67 -1.39
N PRO A 48 9.80 -5.78 -1.00
CA PRO A 48 8.84 -5.78 0.09
C PRO A 48 9.56 -5.70 1.45
N VAL A 49 8.89 -5.13 2.43
CA VAL A 49 9.25 -5.33 3.85
C VAL A 49 8.68 -6.68 4.29
N THR A 50 9.40 -7.47 5.08
CA THR A 50 8.94 -8.82 5.50
C THR A 50 9.01 -9.05 7.01
N ASP A 51 9.87 -8.30 7.73
CA ASP A 51 10.05 -8.45 9.17
C ASP A 51 8.98 -7.67 9.94
N LEU A 52 8.21 -8.36 10.78
CA LEU A 52 7.15 -7.79 11.62
C LEU A 52 7.64 -6.78 12.67
N SER A 53 8.94 -6.75 12.94
CA SER A 53 9.57 -5.80 13.87
C SER A 53 10.18 -4.59 13.17
N ASP A 54 10.30 -4.61 11.83
CA ASP A 54 10.96 -3.54 11.07
C ASP A 54 10.11 -2.27 11.04
N LYS A 55 10.70 -1.15 11.49
CA LYS A 55 10.09 0.19 11.47
C LYS A 55 9.70 0.64 10.05
N ASN A 56 10.33 0.09 9.01
CA ASN A 56 9.95 0.32 7.62
C ASN A 56 8.51 -0.14 7.34
N LEU A 57 7.87 -0.96 8.19
CA LEU A 57 6.44 -1.26 8.06
C LEU A 57 5.54 -0.02 8.13
N ARG A 58 6.01 1.09 8.72
CA ARG A 58 5.24 2.34 8.79
C ARG A 58 5.01 2.93 7.40
N CYS A 59 6.09 3.31 6.73
CA CYS A 59 6.04 4.06 5.47
C CYS A 59 7.10 3.62 4.46
N ASN A 60 7.55 2.36 4.55
CA ASN A 60 8.63 1.77 3.77
C ASN A 60 10.02 2.38 4.06
N THR A 61 11.06 1.85 3.41
CA THR A 61 12.46 2.29 3.52
C THR A 61 12.58 3.78 3.19
N ASN A 62 13.33 4.52 4.00
CA ASN A 62 13.47 6.00 3.97
C ASN A 62 12.16 6.76 4.25
N GLY A 63 11.07 6.07 4.56
CA GLY A 63 9.77 6.66 4.86
C GLY A 63 9.66 7.23 6.27
N ASN A 64 10.75 7.35 7.04
CA ASN A 64 10.76 7.94 8.38
C ASN A 64 10.79 9.48 8.38
N SER A 65 10.99 10.11 7.22
CA SER A 65 10.82 11.55 7.02
C SER A 65 10.03 11.82 5.73
N GLY A 66 9.28 12.90 5.74
CA GLY A 66 8.44 13.37 4.65
C GLY A 66 8.87 14.70 4.02
N SER A 67 9.99 15.26 4.45
CA SER A 67 10.41 16.61 4.07
C SER A 67 10.71 16.80 2.58
N GLY A 68 10.98 15.72 1.85
CA GLY A 68 11.23 15.73 0.40
C GLY A 68 9.98 15.63 -0.48
N THR A 69 8.77 15.60 0.10
CA THR A 69 7.50 15.53 -0.64
C THR A 69 6.49 16.54 -0.10
N THR A 70 5.37 16.76 -0.81
CA THR A 70 4.41 17.81 -0.49
C THR A 70 3.15 17.28 0.19
N THR A 71 2.55 18.07 1.08
CA THR A 71 1.27 17.75 1.72
C THR A 71 0.12 18.30 0.88
N VAL A 72 -0.83 17.45 0.47
CA VAL A 72 -2.02 17.87 -0.29
C VAL A 72 -3.24 18.05 0.62
N ALA A 73 -4.00 19.13 0.43
CA ALA A 73 -5.26 19.33 1.14
C ALA A 73 -6.36 18.42 0.57
N VAL A 74 -7.11 17.73 1.42
CA VAL A 74 -8.24 16.86 1.04
C VAL A 74 -9.42 17.09 1.97
N ALA A 75 -10.63 17.21 1.44
CA ALA A 75 -11.81 17.35 2.28
C ALA A 75 -12.13 16.03 2.99
N ALA A 76 -12.53 16.07 4.26
CA ALA A 76 -13.12 14.92 4.91
C ALA A 76 -14.37 14.46 4.11
N GLY A 77 -14.52 13.14 3.91
CA GLY A 77 -15.54 12.57 3.03
C GLY A 77 -15.16 12.49 1.55
N SER A 78 -14.06 13.11 1.11
CA SER A 78 -13.57 12.97 -0.26
C SER A 78 -12.82 11.67 -0.49
N THR A 79 -12.74 11.24 -1.75
CA THR A 79 -12.00 10.07 -2.17
C THR A 79 -10.58 10.44 -2.63
N VAL A 80 -9.61 9.65 -2.21
CA VAL A 80 -8.21 9.70 -2.65
C VAL A 80 -7.86 8.35 -3.28
N SER A 81 -7.01 8.34 -4.30
CA SER A 81 -6.54 7.10 -4.94
C SER A 81 -5.02 6.98 -4.94
N PHE A 82 -4.51 5.82 -4.58
CA PHE A 82 -3.12 5.44 -4.81
C PHE A 82 -3.03 4.68 -6.13
N THR A 83 -2.04 5.00 -6.97
CA THR A 83 -1.77 4.29 -8.22
C THR A 83 -0.34 3.80 -8.25
N ALA A 84 -0.19 2.50 -8.49
CA ALA A 84 1.10 1.83 -8.61
C ALA A 84 1.74 2.01 -9.99
N ASP A 85 3.04 1.70 -10.09
CA ASP A 85 3.81 1.61 -11.33
C ASP A 85 3.29 0.51 -12.28
N GLN A 86 2.70 -0.54 -11.73
CA GLN A 86 2.01 -1.60 -12.45
C GLN A 86 0.87 -2.19 -11.63
N ALA A 87 0.05 -3.04 -12.25
CA ALA A 87 -1.03 -3.73 -11.53
C ALA A 87 -0.46 -4.61 -10.41
N VAL A 88 -1.12 -4.64 -9.26
CA VAL A 88 -0.84 -5.65 -8.22
C VAL A 88 -1.14 -7.04 -8.79
N TYR A 89 -0.27 -8.00 -8.55
CA TYR A 89 -0.48 -9.40 -8.97
C TYR A 89 -0.13 -10.44 -7.92
N HIS A 90 0.49 -10.07 -6.80
CA HIS A 90 0.64 -10.98 -5.68
C HIS A 90 -0.68 -11.05 -4.92
N GLN A 91 -1.25 -12.24 -4.82
CA GLN A 91 -2.50 -12.46 -4.08
C GLN A 91 -2.35 -12.02 -2.63
N GLY A 92 -3.31 -11.22 -2.17
CA GLY A 92 -3.29 -10.69 -0.81
C GLY A 92 -4.13 -9.44 -0.64
N PRO A 93 -4.47 -9.08 0.61
CA PRO A 93 -5.35 -7.96 0.88
C PRO A 93 -4.66 -6.62 0.70
N VAL A 94 -5.48 -5.57 0.52
CA VAL A 94 -5.05 -4.17 0.60
C VAL A 94 -5.69 -3.52 1.81
N SER A 95 -4.92 -2.77 2.60
CA SER A 95 -5.41 -2.02 3.75
C SER A 95 -4.97 -0.56 3.68
N PHE A 96 -5.85 0.33 4.16
CA PHE A 96 -5.62 1.75 4.28
C PHE A 96 -5.64 2.16 5.74
N TYR A 97 -4.66 2.96 6.16
CA TYR A 97 -4.57 3.48 7.51
C TYR A 97 -4.34 4.98 7.50
N MET A 98 -4.77 5.64 8.55
CA MET A 98 -4.45 7.03 8.83
C MET A 98 -3.77 7.16 10.20
N SER A 99 -2.84 8.11 10.32
CA SER A 99 -2.26 8.52 11.60
C SER A 99 -2.18 10.03 11.65
N LYS A 100 -2.77 10.63 12.69
CA LYS A 100 -2.76 12.08 12.90
C LYS A 100 -1.35 12.54 13.26
N ALA A 101 -0.91 13.65 12.70
CA ALA A 101 0.40 14.22 12.95
C ALA A 101 0.30 15.72 13.25
N SER A 102 1.24 16.24 14.04
CA SER A 102 1.45 17.69 14.16
C SER A 102 1.93 18.28 12.82
N SER A 103 2.77 17.53 12.10
CA SER A 103 3.20 17.79 10.74
C SER A 103 3.41 16.46 10.01
N ALA A 104 2.74 16.29 8.87
CA ALA A 104 2.92 15.11 8.03
C ALA A 104 4.32 15.07 7.39
N ALA A 105 4.98 16.21 7.21
CA ALA A 105 6.33 16.27 6.65
C ALA A 105 7.41 15.79 7.63
N SER A 106 7.23 15.99 8.94
CA SER A 106 8.23 15.60 9.96
C SER A 106 7.86 14.36 10.77
N SER A 107 6.64 13.82 10.62
CA SER A 107 6.22 12.61 11.34
C SER A 107 6.97 11.36 10.86
N ASP A 108 7.52 10.58 11.80
CA ASP A 108 8.17 9.29 11.53
C ASP A 108 7.18 8.10 11.52
N GLY A 109 5.88 8.37 11.68
CA GLY A 109 4.83 7.36 11.75
C GLY A 109 4.78 6.58 13.07
N SER A 110 5.41 7.05 14.15
CA SER A 110 5.33 6.41 15.49
C SER A 110 4.01 6.67 16.24
N GLY A 111 3.17 7.56 15.71
CA GLY A 111 1.83 7.85 16.23
C GLY A 111 0.89 6.65 16.20
N ASP A 112 -0.32 6.86 16.72
CA ASP A 112 -1.37 5.85 16.62
C ASP A 112 -1.93 5.81 15.20
N TRP A 113 -2.12 4.59 14.70
CA TRP A 113 -2.73 4.32 13.40
C TRP A 113 -4.12 3.74 13.58
N PHE A 114 -5.03 4.08 12.69
CA PHE A 114 -6.34 3.45 12.60
C PHE A 114 -6.62 3.04 11.16
N LYS A 115 -7.17 1.84 10.98
CA LYS A 115 -7.53 1.32 9.65
C LYS A 115 -8.82 2.00 9.19
N ILE A 116 -8.86 2.52 7.97
CA ILE A 116 -10.05 3.19 7.40
C ILE A 116 -10.74 2.37 6.32
N LYS A 117 -10.03 1.41 5.72
CA LYS A 117 -10.55 0.48 4.71
C LYS A 117 -9.66 -0.75 4.64
N GLU A 118 -10.27 -1.89 4.38
CA GLU A 118 -9.58 -3.10 3.90
C GLU A 118 -10.31 -3.68 2.69
N ILE A 119 -9.56 -4.36 1.84
CA ILE A 119 -10.03 -5.05 0.66
C ILE A 119 -9.47 -6.47 0.76
N GLY A 120 -10.33 -7.44 1.06
CA GLY A 120 -10.03 -8.87 1.06
C GLY A 120 -10.50 -9.55 -0.23
N PRO A 121 -10.34 -10.88 -0.32
CA PRO A 121 -10.81 -11.65 -1.46
C PRO A 121 -12.34 -11.79 -1.44
N ASN A 122 -12.95 -11.82 -2.62
CA ASN A 122 -14.35 -12.17 -2.82
C ASN A 122 -14.46 -13.69 -3.09
N PHE A 123 -15.42 -14.37 -2.45
CA PHE A 123 -15.66 -15.81 -2.60
C PHE A 123 -16.96 -16.18 -3.35
N SER A 124 -17.67 -15.19 -3.91
CA SER A 124 -19.00 -15.37 -4.55
C SER A 124 -19.01 -16.36 -5.72
N SER A 125 -17.89 -16.56 -6.41
CA SER A 125 -17.74 -17.55 -7.49
C SER A 125 -17.28 -18.94 -7.01
N GLY A 126 -17.23 -19.16 -5.69
CA GLY A 126 -16.73 -20.40 -5.09
C GLY A 126 -15.19 -20.52 -5.02
N GLN A 127 -14.48 -19.55 -5.58
CA GLN A 127 -13.03 -19.38 -5.49
C GLN A 127 -12.70 -17.97 -5.01
N ALA A 128 -11.53 -17.78 -4.40
CA ALA A 128 -11.06 -16.46 -4.01
C ALA A 128 -10.66 -15.62 -5.22
N VAL A 129 -11.29 -14.46 -5.35
CA VAL A 129 -10.92 -13.43 -6.31
C VAL A 129 -10.34 -12.25 -5.55
N TRP A 130 -9.05 -11.99 -5.76
CA TRP A 130 -8.34 -10.85 -5.18
C TRP A 130 -8.47 -9.62 -6.07
N ASP A 131 -8.54 -8.44 -5.46
CA ASP A 131 -8.46 -7.18 -6.17
C ASP A 131 -7.00 -6.92 -6.60
N MET A 132 -6.72 -7.14 -7.88
CA MET A 132 -5.40 -7.06 -8.52
C MET A 132 -5.32 -5.83 -9.44
N SER A 133 -5.63 -4.67 -8.87
CA SER A 133 -5.73 -3.40 -9.59
C SER A 133 -4.41 -2.63 -9.59
N THR A 134 -4.25 -1.72 -10.56
CA THR A 134 -3.17 -0.71 -10.54
C THR A 134 -3.50 0.46 -9.62
N THR A 135 -4.79 0.76 -9.47
CA THR A 135 -5.28 1.92 -8.70
C THR A 135 -6.25 1.47 -7.63
N TYR A 136 -6.03 1.92 -6.39
CA TYR A 136 -6.91 1.66 -5.26
C TYR A 136 -7.39 2.97 -4.64
N SER A 137 -8.70 3.05 -4.42
CA SER A 137 -9.36 4.23 -3.87
C SER A 137 -9.79 4.04 -2.43
N VAL A 138 -9.74 5.11 -1.64
CA VAL A 138 -10.25 5.16 -0.27
C VAL A 138 -10.92 6.51 0.00
N THR A 139 -12.02 6.48 0.75
CA THR A 139 -12.70 7.70 1.21
C THR A 139 -12.13 8.10 2.57
N ILE A 140 -11.74 9.37 2.71
CA ILE A 140 -11.32 9.92 4.00
C ILE A 140 -12.56 9.99 4.90
N PRO A 141 -12.57 9.39 6.11
CA PRO A 141 -13.77 9.41 6.96
C PRO A 141 -14.23 10.83 7.26
N SER A 142 -15.53 11.12 7.15
CA SER A 142 -16.05 12.48 7.39
C SER A 142 -15.98 12.90 8.87
N GLN A 143 -15.84 11.95 9.78
CA GLN A 143 -15.82 12.16 11.22
C GLN A 143 -14.42 12.49 11.78
N VAL A 144 -13.34 12.26 11.02
CA VAL A 144 -11.99 12.61 11.50
C VAL A 144 -11.85 14.11 11.72
N SER A 145 -11.04 14.50 12.69
CA SER A 145 -10.71 15.90 12.91
C SER A 145 -9.83 16.47 11.81
N ALA A 146 -10.04 17.74 11.47
CA ALA A 146 -9.14 18.48 10.59
C ALA A 146 -7.68 18.43 11.07
N GLY A 147 -6.73 18.50 10.14
CA GLY A 147 -5.30 18.53 10.45
C GLY A 147 -4.47 17.67 9.50
N GLU A 148 -3.20 17.53 9.81
CA GLU A 148 -2.28 16.73 8.99
C GLU A 148 -2.27 15.26 9.39
N TYR A 149 -2.19 14.39 8.39
CA TYR A 149 -2.18 12.95 8.55
C TYR A 149 -1.17 12.31 7.61
N LEU A 150 -0.60 11.20 8.05
CA LEU A 150 -0.08 10.19 7.14
C LEU A 150 -1.24 9.31 6.69
N LEU A 151 -1.39 9.13 5.37
CA LEU A 151 -2.30 8.18 4.76
C LEU A 151 -1.49 7.04 4.16
N ARG A 152 -1.65 5.83 4.70
CA ARG A 152 -0.85 4.65 4.34
C ARG A 152 -1.68 3.67 3.53
N ILE A 153 -1.14 3.23 2.41
CA ILE A 153 -1.59 2.01 1.71
C ILE A 153 -0.63 0.87 1.99
N GLU A 154 -1.16 -0.33 2.19
CA GLU A 154 -0.43 -1.57 2.39
C GLU A 154 -1.07 -2.67 1.56
N GLN A 155 -0.32 -3.28 0.65
CA GLN A 155 -0.67 -4.55 0.05
C GLN A 155 0.17 -5.64 0.73
N LEU A 156 -0.50 -6.70 1.19
CA LEU A 156 0.14 -7.82 1.90
C LEU A 156 0.16 -9.06 1.00
N GLY A 157 1.22 -9.26 0.24
CA GLY A 157 1.39 -10.44 -0.61
C GLY A 157 1.56 -11.72 0.20
N ILE A 158 0.59 -12.65 0.08
CA ILE A 158 0.56 -13.96 0.76
C ILE A 158 0.63 -15.14 -0.23
N HIS A 159 1.09 -14.88 -1.45
CA HIS A 159 1.17 -15.85 -2.55
C HIS A 159 2.11 -17.04 -2.28
N ASN A 160 2.93 -16.98 -1.22
CA ASN A 160 3.81 -18.05 -0.74
C ASN A 160 3.33 -18.56 0.64
N PRO A 161 2.34 -19.48 0.70
CA PRO A 161 1.85 -20.04 1.95
C PRO A 161 2.96 -20.56 2.88
N GLY A 162 2.82 -20.31 4.18
CA GLY A 162 3.78 -20.76 5.20
C GLY A 162 5.08 -19.96 5.28
N SER A 163 5.35 -19.05 4.34
CA SER A 163 6.48 -18.11 4.42
C SER A 163 6.03 -16.73 4.94
N PRO A 164 6.93 -15.91 5.52
CA PRO A 164 6.61 -14.53 5.85
C PRO A 164 6.03 -13.79 4.62
N PRO A 165 4.86 -13.14 4.75
CA PRO A 165 4.27 -12.31 3.71
C PRO A 165 5.15 -11.13 3.32
N GLN A 166 4.81 -10.55 2.17
CA GLN A 166 5.50 -9.42 1.57
C GLN A 166 4.65 -8.16 1.70
N PHE A 167 5.16 -7.15 2.41
CA PHE A 167 4.48 -5.88 2.62
C PHE A 167 4.94 -4.83 1.60
N TYR A 168 4.01 -4.35 0.77
CA TYR A 168 4.20 -3.26 -0.17
C TYR A 168 3.50 -2.02 0.34
N ILE A 169 4.29 -1.04 0.77
CA ILE A 169 3.80 0.07 1.58
C ILE A 169 4.15 1.39 0.92
N SER A 170 3.23 2.35 0.97
CA SER A 170 3.52 3.74 0.65
C SER A 170 2.70 4.67 1.54
N CYS A 171 3.28 5.80 1.92
CA CYS A 171 2.63 6.82 2.74
C CYS A 171 2.50 8.12 1.96
N ALA A 172 1.26 8.60 1.86
CA ALA A 172 0.95 9.94 1.42
C ALA A 172 0.88 10.94 2.57
N GLN A 173 1.14 12.21 2.27
CA GLN A 173 0.97 13.33 3.18
C GLN A 173 -0.28 14.10 2.81
N ILE A 174 -1.24 14.13 3.72
CA ILE A 174 -2.51 14.84 3.50
C ILE A 174 -2.80 15.82 4.64
N LYS A 175 -3.46 16.92 4.30
CA LYS A 175 -4.09 17.84 5.25
C LYS A 175 -5.60 17.72 5.09
N VAL A 176 -6.24 17.08 6.05
CA VAL A 176 -7.70 16.96 6.08
C VAL A 176 -8.30 18.33 6.40
N THR A 177 -9.18 18.81 5.52
CA THR A 177 -9.99 20.01 5.70
C THR A 177 -11.44 19.65 6.00
N GLY A 178 -12.12 20.48 6.78
CA GLY A 178 -13.41 20.12 7.37
C GLY A 178 -13.29 18.92 8.32
N GLY A 179 -14.36 18.14 8.46
CA GLY A 179 -14.39 16.93 9.29
C GLY A 179 -15.21 17.09 10.57
N GLY A 180 -15.00 16.17 11.50
CA GLY A 180 -15.73 16.11 12.77
C GLY A 180 -14.82 16.08 13.99
N SER A 181 -15.37 15.63 15.11
CA SER A 181 -14.64 15.43 16.37
C SER A 181 -14.62 13.95 16.80
N GLY A 182 -14.76 13.04 15.82
CA GLY A 182 -14.81 11.60 16.05
C GLY A 182 -13.46 11.06 16.51
N ASN A 183 -13.50 10.03 17.35
CA ASN A 183 -12.32 9.43 17.95
C ASN A 183 -12.16 8.01 17.39
N PRO A 184 -11.26 7.79 16.40
CA PRO A 184 -11.12 6.49 15.76
C PRO A 184 -10.76 5.39 16.76
N SER A 185 -11.51 4.29 16.72
CA SER A 185 -11.23 3.08 17.49
C SER A 185 -11.64 1.82 16.71
N PRO A 186 -10.87 0.72 16.74
CA PRO A 186 -9.59 0.58 17.45
C PRO A 186 -8.44 1.31 16.76
N THR A 187 -7.44 1.70 17.56
CA THR A 187 -6.13 2.15 17.07
C THR A 187 -5.06 1.07 17.29
N THR A 188 -3.91 1.23 16.65
CA THR A 188 -2.76 0.34 16.77
C THR A 188 -1.43 1.06 16.57
N LYS A 189 -0.33 0.39 16.90
CA LYS A 189 1.03 0.81 16.53
C LYS A 189 1.48 0.06 15.29
N ILE A 190 2.31 0.74 14.49
CA ILE A 190 3.05 0.12 13.39
C ILE A 190 4.54 0.36 13.67
N PRO A 191 5.37 -0.68 13.80
CA PRO A 191 5.04 -2.12 13.72
C PRO A 191 4.19 -2.63 14.89
N GLY A 192 3.56 -3.80 14.71
CA GLY A 192 2.71 -4.46 15.72
C GLY A 192 1.23 -4.58 15.33
N HIS A 193 0.82 -3.96 14.22
CA HIS A 193 -0.55 -4.03 13.72
C HIS A 193 -0.88 -5.42 13.19
N VAL A 194 0.02 -6.07 12.46
CA VAL A 194 -0.07 -7.47 12.03
C VAL A 194 0.74 -8.36 12.96
N LYS A 195 0.18 -9.51 13.32
CA LYS A 195 0.84 -10.51 14.18
C LYS A 195 1.05 -11.80 13.42
N SER A 196 2.12 -12.52 13.75
CA SER A 196 2.36 -13.87 13.22
C SER A 196 1.25 -14.88 13.57
N THR A 197 0.47 -14.59 14.63
CA THR A 197 -0.69 -15.38 15.05
C THR A 197 -2.00 -14.97 14.36
N ASP A 198 -2.01 -13.93 13.53
CA ASP A 198 -3.20 -13.57 12.76
C ASP A 198 -3.47 -14.68 11.72
N SER A 199 -4.68 -15.23 11.69
CA SER A 199 -5.02 -16.36 10.82
C SER A 199 -4.83 -16.08 9.32
N GLY A 200 -4.92 -14.80 8.92
CA GLY A 200 -4.68 -14.36 7.56
C GLY A 200 -3.20 -14.11 7.21
N TYR A 201 -2.28 -14.15 8.17
CA TYR A 201 -0.88 -13.81 7.95
C TYR A 201 -0.20 -14.81 7.01
N THR A 202 -0.17 -16.11 7.35
CA THR A 202 0.44 -17.17 6.53
C THR A 202 -0.59 -18.14 5.94
N ALA A 203 -1.81 -17.67 5.70
CA ALA A 203 -2.91 -18.49 5.21
C ALA A 203 -2.56 -19.22 3.90
N ASN A 204 -2.96 -20.50 3.81
CA ASN A 204 -2.79 -21.27 2.57
C ASN A 204 -3.91 -20.93 1.58
N ILE A 205 -3.59 -20.09 0.59
CA ILE A 205 -4.55 -19.63 -0.42
C ILE A 205 -4.84 -20.65 -1.53
N TYR A 206 -4.07 -21.76 -1.60
CA TYR A 206 -4.19 -22.76 -2.67
C TYR A 206 -4.89 -24.05 -2.22
N SER A 207 -5.19 -24.20 -0.92
CA SER A 207 -5.82 -25.41 -0.39
C SER A 207 -6.98 -25.06 0.54
N ASN A 208 -8.19 -25.51 0.18
CA ASN A 208 -9.44 -25.29 0.92
C ASN A 208 -9.68 -23.81 1.34
N PHE A 209 -9.28 -22.87 0.49
CA PHE A 209 -9.39 -21.43 0.79
C PHE A 209 -10.80 -20.92 0.50
N LYS A 210 -11.62 -20.83 1.56
CA LYS A 210 -13.06 -20.47 1.48
C LYS A 210 -13.44 -19.23 2.29
N SER A 211 -12.54 -18.76 3.13
CA SER A 211 -12.71 -17.56 3.94
C SER A 211 -11.34 -16.95 4.23
N TYR A 212 -11.29 -15.65 4.43
CA TYR A 212 -10.07 -14.94 4.79
C TYR A 212 -10.37 -13.81 5.76
N VAL A 213 -9.55 -13.67 6.79
CA VAL A 213 -9.58 -12.54 7.71
C VAL A 213 -8.35 -11.70 7.42
N VAL A 214 -8.56 -10.44 6.99
CA VAL A 214 -7.46 -9.51 6.75
C VAL A 214 -6.72 -9.28 8.08
N PRO A 215 -5.38 -9.45 8.13
CA PRO A 215 -4.61 -9.23 9.34
C PRO A 215 -4.70 -7.81 9.89
N GLY A 216 -4.41 -7.69 11.19
CA GLY A 216 -4.42 -6.47 11.96
C GLY A 216 -5.78 -5.94 12.43
N PRO A 217 -5.86 -4.67 12.87
CA PRO A 217 -7.04 -4.15 13.57
C PRO A 217 -8.25 -4.12 12.63
N LYS A 218 -9.46 -4.12 13.21
CA LYS A 218 -10.68 -3.84 12.44
C LYS A 218 -10.66 -2.41 11.89
N VAL A 219 -11.43 -2.17 10.83
CA VAL A 219 -11.71 -0.81 10.35
C VAL A 219 -12.30 0.00 11.51
N ALA A 220 -11.75 1.17 11.74
CA ALA A 220 -12.11 2.01 12.87
C ALA A 220 -13.51 2.61 12.71
N THR A 221 -14.19 2.70 13.84
CA THR A 221 -15.40 3.50 14.04
C THR A 221 -15.03 4.83 14.72
N PHE A 222 -15.89 5.85 14.59
CA PHE A 222 -15.59 7.24 14.98
C PHE A 222 -16.60 7.81 15.95
#